data_AF-A0A7L1EU17-F1
#
_entry.id   AF-A0A7L1EU17-F1
#
_cell.length_a   1.000
_cell.length_b   1.000
_cell.length_c   1.000
_cell.angle_alpha   90.00
_cell.angle_beta   90.00
_cell.angle_gamma   90.00
#
_symmetry.space_group_name_H-M   'P 1'
#
loop_
_entity.id
_entity.type
_entity.pdbx_description
1 polymer ?
#
loop_
_entity_poly.entity_id
_entity_poly.type
_entity_poly.pdbx_seq_one_letter_code
_entity_poly.pdbx_strand_id
1 'polypeptide(L)'
;QFFVCCHGLLQLSQLLVSGYLKSSISTIERRYGLSSQTSGLLASFNEVGNTLLIVFVSYLGSRVHRPRLIGCGALLVALAGLLMALPHFLTGPYRYGRPAPGTSSNTTDLCQPGAPGAWANLSQASCAPHTSRESHEVLLVMFMAQALLGIGGVPIQPFGISYIDDFASERNSPLYLGILFSLTVVGPGVAFMLGSAMLRFYVDIDKVSTAEVPLTSQDPRWVGAWWLGFLVAASLVALCALPYFFFPREMPKEVPLVLPGFPAVLLRNLRHPVYLLVVLAQVNISAMVAGLATFMGKFLERQFSLTASLANMIIGAVNIPGAMVGIVVGGAILKRFQMSLRQCSALCLLGMLLCLLAAFPLLFLGCPTQRVAGVTYWDSSGFGPHSLECSAQCRCPETGFNPVCGSDGVEFTSPCSAGCSSAHSHAAGSILNYSGCSCVAGPAGLARPGACGTSCSHLLVPFVVLSCLAGILASTSHTPSFMLILRSIQPEDKSFAVGIQFMLLRVLAWMPGPVLYGSAIDTACVLWERRCERRAACRYYDNTLFRHR
;
A
#
# COMPACT_ATOMS: atom_id res chain seq x y z
N GLN A 1 -27.93 14.97 -13.89
CA GLN A 1 -27.97 13.49 -13.80
C GLN A 1 -26.85 12.83 -14.60
N PHE A 2 -26.78 12.99 -15.93
CA PHE A 2 -25.69 12.43 -16.77
C PHE A 2 -24.28 12.81 -16.28
N PHE A 3 -24.05 14.10 -15.97
CA PHE A 3 -22.78 14.57 -15.38
C PHE A 3 -22.43 13.83 -14.08
N VAL A 4 -23.41 13.63 -13.18
CA VAL A 4 -23.20 12.94 -11.90
C VAL A 4 -22.76 11.49 -12.11
N CYS A 5 -23.35 10.79 -13.09
CA CYS A 5 -22.94 9.43 -13.44
C CYS A 5 -21.51 9.41 -13.99
N CYS A 6 -21.20 10.27 -14.98
CA CYS A 6 -19.84 10.37 -15.55
C CYS A 6 -18.81 10.77 -14.49
N HIS A 7 -19.18 11.66 -13.58
CA HIS A 7 -18.30 12.14 -12.52
C HIS A 7 -18.08 11.11 -11.42
N GLY A 8 -19.12 10.39 -11.02
CA GLY A 8 -19.00 9.25 -10.12
C GLY A 8 -18.07 8.16 -10.67
N LEU A 9 -18.22 7.79 -11.95
CA LEU A 9 -17.34 6.83 -12.61
C LEU A 9 -15.90 7.33 -12.71
N LEU A 10 -15.70 8.59 -13.13
CA LEU A 10 -14.38 9.19 -13.22
C LEU A 10 -13.68 9.21 -11.85
N GLN A 11 -14.38 9.63 -10.80
CA GLN A 11 -13.81 9.67 -9.46
C GLN A 11 -13.47 8.28 -8.94
N LEU A 12 -14.34 7.29 -9.16
CA LEU A 12 -14.04 5.90 -8.82
C LEU A 12 -12.78 5.40 -9.55
N SER A 13 -12.67 5.68 -10.85
CA SER A 13 -11.51 5.27 -11.67
C SER A 13 -10.21 5.98 -11.26
N GLN A 14 -10.27 7.26 -10.87
CA GLN A 14 -9.08 7.98 -10.38
C GLN A 14 -8.61 7.45 -9.02
N LEU A 15 -9.54 7.17 -8.11
CA LEU A 15 -9.23 6.59 -6.81
C LEU A 15 -8.75 5.14 -6.93
N LEU A 16 -9.18 4.43 -7.97
CA LEU A 16 -8.66 3.11 -8.32
C LEU A 16 -7.15 3.16 -8.57
N VAL A 17 -6.66 4.12 -9.37
CA VAL A 17 -5.22 4.27 -9.67
C VAL A 17 -4.42 4.54 -8.38
N SER A 18 -4.88 5.44 -7.53
CA SER A 18 -4.19 5.78 -6.26
C SER A 18 -4.24 4.61 -5.25
N GLY A 19 -5.38 3.94 -5.10
CA GLY A 19 -5.54 2.80 -4.21
C GLY A 19 -4.73 1.58 -4.66
N TYR A 20 -4.55 1.40 -5.97
CA TYR A 20 -3.88 0.22 -6.52
C TYR A 20 -2.37 0.22 -6.21
N LEU A 21 -1.72 1.39 -6.17
CA LEU A 21 -0.35 1.50 -5.65
C LEU A 21 -0.26 0.93 -4.24
N LYS A 22 -1.15 1.38 -3.34
CA LYS A 22 -1.18 0.93 -1.94
C LYS A 22 -1.35 -0.59 -1.81
N SER A 23 -2.17 -1.19 -2.68
CA SER A 23 -2.36 -2.65 -2.72
C SER A 23 -1.13 -3.44 -3.22
N SER A 24 -0.20 -2.80 -3.93
CA SER A 24 0.93 -3.46 -4.59
C SER A 24 2.30 -3.08 -4.02
N ILE A 25 2.36 -2.22 -2.99
CA ILE A 25 3.60 -1.72 -2.37
C ILE A 25 4.56 -2.85 -1.99
N SER A 26 4.09 -3.90 -1.30
CA SER A 26 4.95 -5.00 -0.85
C SER A 26 5.63 -5.74 -2.02
N THR A 27 4.96 -5.84 -3.16
CA THR A 27 5.51 -6.48 -4.37
C THR A 27 6.50 -5.58 -5.10
N ILE A 28 6.23 -4.27 -5.15
CA ILE A 28 7.14 -3.26 -5.72
C ILE A 28 8.42 -3.19 -4.88
N GLU A 29 8.31 -3.21 -3.55
CA GLU A 29 9.43 -3.25 -2.62
C GLU A 29 10.33 -4.47 -2.87
N ARG A 30 9.74 -5.67 -3.04
CA ARG A 30 10.50 -6.88 -3.34
C ARG A 30 11.21 -6.81 -4.70
N ARG A 31 10.53 -6.31 -5.73
CA ARG A 31 11.12 -6.21 -7.08
C ARG A 31 12.32 -5.25 -7.10
N TYR A 32 12.14 -4.05 -6.59
CA TYR A 32 13.14 -2.98 -6.69
C TYR A 32 14.03 -2.82 -5.46
N GLY A 33 13.82 -3.61 -4.40
CA GLY A 33 14.62 -3.56 -3.19
C GLY A 33 14.41 -2.28 -2.38
N LEU A 34 13.17 -1.80 -2.27
CA LEU A 34 12.85 -0.56 -1.57
C LEU A 34 12.65 -0.79 -0.06
N SER A 35 13.08 0.18 0.75
CA SER A 35 12.70 0.24 2.17
C SER A 35 11.23 0.65 2.33
N SER A 36 10.62 0.31 3.46
CA SER A 36 9.21 0.65 3.71
C SER A 36 9.03 2.16 3.90
N GLN A 37 10.04 2.87 4.42
CA GLN A 37 10.04 4.33 4.44
C GLN A 37 10.00 4.93 3.02
N THR A 38 10.77 4.37 2.07
CA THR A 38 10.85 4.86 0.69
C THR A 38 9.54 4.59 -0.06
N SER A 39 8.95 3.41 0.11
CA SER A 39 7.65 3.07 -0.48
C SER A 39 6.51 3.90 0.13
N GLY A 40 6.59 4.21 1.44
CA GLY A 40 5.69 5.13 2.12
C GLY A 40 5.77 6.54 1.54
N LEU A 41 6.99 7.05 1.30
CA LEU A 41 7.21 8.33 0.64
C LEU A 41 6.64 8.35 -0.78
N LEU A 42 6.83 7.26 -1.54
CA LEU A 42 6.25 7.10 -2.87
C LEU A 42 4.72 7.15 -2.82
N ALA A 43 4.09 6.43 -1.89
CA ALA A 43 2.64 6.40 -1.73
C ALA A 43 2.03 7.76 -1.36
N SER A 44 2.78 8.61 -0.65
CA SER A 44 2.38 9.95 -0.23
C SER A 44 2.62 11.04 -1.26
N PHE A 45 3.43 10.77 -2.31
CA PHE A 45 3.95 11.83 -3.19
C PHE A 45 2.85 12.45 -4.08
N ASN A 46 1.77 11.74 -4.34
CA ASN A 46 0.58 12.30 -5.01
C ASN A 46 -0.04 13.45 -4.23
N GLU A 47 0.02 13.45 -2.90
CA GLU A 47 -0.52 14.53 -2.08
C GLU A 47 0.31 15.81 -2.22
N VAL A 48 1.61 15.69 -2.54
CA VAL A 48 2.51 16.83 -2.78
C VAL A 48 2.08 17.58 -4.03
N GLY A 49 1.91 16.85 -5.14
CA GLY A 49 1.39 17.42 -6.38
C GLY A 49 0.02 18.05 -6.20
N ASN A 50 -0.83 17.45 -5.35
CA ASN A 50 -2.17 17.95 -5.10
C ASN A 50 -2.20 19.24 -4.27
N THR A 51 -1.48 19.25 -3.14
CA THR A 51 -1.45 20.38 -2.21
C THR A 51 -0.93 21.66 -2.86
N LEU A 52 0.04 21.54 -3.76
CA LEU A 52 0.60 22.69 -4.48
C LEU A 52 -0.43 23.40 -5.37
N LEU A 53 -1.40 22.67 -5.93
CA LEU A 53 -2.32 23.21 -6.94
C LEU A 53 -3.76 23.37 -6.46
N ILE A 54 -4.17 22.73 -5.37
CA ILE A 54 -5.58 22.75 -4.92
C ILE A 54 -6.12 24.15 -4.64
N VAL A 55 -5.30 25.02 -4.07
CA VAL A 55 -5.69 26.42 -3.78
C VAL A 55 -5.89 27.20 -5.09
N PHE A 56 -4.98 27.03 -6.07
CA PHE A 56 -5.06 27.70 -7.37
C PHE A 56 -6.23 27.20 -8.21
N VAL A 57 -6.45 25.89 -8.25
CA VAL A 57 -7.58 25.28 -8.96
C VAL A 57 -8.90 25.74 -8.36
N SER A 58 -9.02 25.79 -7.03
CA SER A 58 -10.22 26.30 -6.35
C SER A 58 -10.47 27.78 -6.67
N TYR A 59 -9.41 28.60 -6.77
CA TYR A 59 -9.52 30.01 -7.19
C TYR A 59 -9.96 30.17 -8.66
N LEU A 60 -9.43 29.33 -9.56
CA LEU A 60 -9.70 29.43 -10.99
C LEU A 60 -11.06 28.87 -11.40
N GLY A 61 -11.75 28.12 -10.53
CA GLY A 61 -12.95 27.35 -10.87
C GLY A 61 -14.11 28.13 -11.48
N SER A 62 -14.35 29.39 -11.10
CA SER A 62 -15.38 30.25 -11.69
C SER A 62 -14.97 30.88 -13.02
N ARG A 63 -13.67 30.86 -13.37
CA ARG A 63 -13.10 31.54 -14.54
C ARG A 63 -12.81 30.61 -15.71
N VAL A 64 -12.92 29.30 -15.49
CA VAL A 64 -12.47 28.26 -16.42
C VAL A 64 -13.60 27.34 -16.83
N HIS A 65 -13.42 26.68 -17.97
CA HIS A 65 -14.34 25.66 -18.45
C HIS A 65 -14.18 24.37 -17.62
N ARG A 66 -14.86 24.29 -16.48
CA ARG A 66 -14.74 23.20 -15.49
C ARG A 66 -14.74 21.79 -16.11
N PRO A 67 -15.71 21.37 -16.96
CA PRO A 67 -15.69 20.04 -17.56
C PRO A 67 -14.40 19.70 -18.33
N ARG A 68 -13.87 20.64 -19.14
CA ARG A 68 -12.65 20.40 -19.92
C ARG A 68 -11.42 20.26 -19.05
N LEU A 69 -11.30 21.05 -17.98
CA LEU A 69 -10.20 20.88 -17.03
C LEU A 69 -10.30 19.57 -16.25
N ILE A 70 -11.50 19.11 -15.91
CA ILE A 70 -11.70 17.77 -15.36
C ILE A 70 -11.22 16.71 -16.36
N GLY A 71 -11.60 16.82 -17.64
CA GLY A 71 -11.14 15.93 -18.71
C GLY A 71 -9.63 15.92 -18.89
N CYS A 72 -8.98 17.10 -18.96
CA CYS A 72 -7.51 17.20 -19.06
C CYS A 72 -6.81 16.62 -17.83
N GLY A 73 -7.32 16.90 -16.62
CA GLY A 73 -6.81 16.32 -15.37
C GLY A 73 -6.92 14.79 -15.37
N ALA A 74 -8.05 14.25 -15.84
CA ALA A 74 -8.26 12.82 -15.99
C ALA A 74 -7.29 12.17 -16.98
N LEU A 75 -7.02 12.80 -18.13
CA LEU A 75 -6.00 12.32 -19.07
C LEU A 75 -4.60 12.33 -18.44
N LEU A 76 -4.29 13.32 -17.60
CA LEU A 76 -3.03 13.37 -16.87
C LEU A 76 -2.93 12.25 -15.81
N VAL A 77 -4.04 11.93 -15.13
CA VAL A 77 -4.13 10.76 -14.24
C VAL A 77 -3.93 9.44 -15.01
N ALA A 78 -4.52 9.31 -16.19
CA ALA A 78 -4.33 8.13 -17.04
C ALA A 78 -2.86 7.99 -17.46
N LEU A 79 -2.22 9.08 -17.89
CA LEU A 79 -0.79 9.12 -18.20
C LEU A 79 0.06 8.73 -16.97
N ALA A 80 -0.28 9.25 -15.79
CA ALA A 80 0.39 8.87 -14.55
C ALA A 80 0.28 7.36 -14.27
N GLY A 81 -0.90 6.76 -14.47
CA GLY A 81 -1.09 5.31 -14.36
C GLY A 81 -0.24 4.51 -15.35
N LEU A 82 -0.12 4.96 -16.60
CA LEU A 82 0.76 4.34 -17.59
C LEU A 82 2.25 4.47 -17.20
N LEU A 83 2.66 5.64 -16.70
CA LEU A 83 4.02 5.87 -16.20
C LEU A 83 4.33 5.02 -14.96
N MET A 84 3.33 4.72 -14.11
CA MET A 84 3.50 3.76 -13.02
C MET A 84 3.79 2.34 -13.54
N ALA A 85 3.17 1.92 -14.64
CA ALA A 85 3.42 0.60 -15.25
C ALA A 85 4.74 0.54 -16.05
N LEU A 86 5.22 1.67 -16.57
CA LEU A 86 6.39 1.78 -17.45
C LEU A 86 7.66 1.08 -16.94
N PRO A 87 8.05 1.16 -15.65
CA PRO A 87 9.24 0.50 -15.14
C PRO A 87 9.31 -1.00 -15.41
N HIS A 88 8.17 -1.70 -15.44
CA HIS A 88 8.15 -3.13 -15.74
C HIS A 88 8.64 -3.42 -17.17
N PHE A 89 8.30 -2.57 -18.14
CA PHE A 89 8.69 -2.72 -19.54
C PHE A 89 10.12 -2.27 -19.81
N LEU A 90 10.63 -1.30 -19.03
CA LEU A 90 12.00 -0.85 -19.12
C LEU A 90 13.00 -1.79 -18.45
N THR A 91 12.56 -2.56 -17.45
CA THR A 91 13.43 -3.46 -16.70
C THR A 91 13.43 -4.88 -17.25
N GLY A 92 14.60 -5.54 -17.17
CA GLY A 92 14.75 -6.93 -17.55
C GLY A 92 13.90 -7.88 -16.68
N PRO A 93 13.89 -9.19 -17.02
CA PRO A 93 13.19 -10.20 -16.23
C PRO A 93 13.65 -10.19 -14.76
N TYR A 94 12.70 -10.34 -13.84
CA TYR A 94 12.93 -10.46 -12.42
C TYR A 94 13.74 -11.72 -12.12
N ARG A 95 14.97 -11.52 -11.65
CA ARG A 95 15.86 -12.60 -11.26
C ARG A 95 15.76 -12.83 -9.75
N TYR A 96 15.34 -14.03 -9.37
CA TYR A 96 15.34 -14.49 -8.00
C TYR A 96 16.45 -15.54 -7.82
N GLY A 97 17.21 -15.45 -6.73
CA GLY A 97 18.13 -16.50 -6.30
C GLY A 97 19.39 -16.77 -7.15
N ARG A 98 19.72 -16.00 -8.20
CA ARG A 98 20.95 -16.23 -9.00
C ARG A 98 21.85 -14.98 -9.12
N PRO A 99 23.16 -15.07 -8.87
CA PRO A 99 24.13 -14.09 -9.36
C PRO A 99 24.50 -14.37 -10.83
N ALA A 100 24.31 -13.35 -11.69
CA ALA A 100 24.85 -13.15 -13.05
C ALA A 100 24.65 -14.25 -14.14
N PRO A 101 24.52 -13.87 -15.43
CA PRO A 101 24.34 -14.81 -16.54
C PRO A 101 25.68 -15.41 -16.98
N GLY A 102 25.82 -16.74 -16.94
CA GLY A 102 27.02 -17.41 -17.45
C GLY A 102 27.17 -18.89 -17.14
N THR A 103 26.44 -19.46 -16.18
CA THR A 103 26.59 -20.87 -15.81
C THR A 103 25.25 -21.58 -15.74
N SER A 104 24.98 -22.39 -16.75
CA SER A 104 24.00 -23.46 -16.72
C SER A 104 24.48 -24.56 -15.76
N SER A 105 24.18 -24.44 -14.47
CA SER A 105 24.13 -25.61 -13.61
C SER A 105 23.06 -25.46 -12.52
N ASN A 106 22.18 -26.44 -12.41
CA ASN A 106 21.16 -26.57 -11.36
C ASN A 106 21.75 -26.83 -9.96
N THR A 107 23.05 -26.56 -9.74
CA THR A 107 23.85 -27.00 -8.59
C THR A 107 24.42 -25.86 -7.73
N THR A 108 24.20 -24.59 -8.10
CA THR A 108 24.87 -23.44 -7.44
C THR A 108 24.30 -23.07 -6.08
N ASP A 109 23.10 -23.55 -5.72
CA ASP A 109 22.43 -23.23 -4.45
C ASP A 109 22.64 -24.33 -3.38
N LEU A 110 23.33 -25.43 -3.71
CA LEU A 110 23.58 -26.57 -2.83
C LEU A 110 24.96 -26.47 -2.17
N CYS A 111 25.12 -27.11 -1.01
CA CYS A 111 26.41 -27.25 -0.36
C CYS A 111 27.31 -28.24 -1.12
N GLN A 112 28.49 -27.77 -1.53
CA GLN A 112 29.54 -28.59 -2.13
C GLN A 112 30.82 -28.51 -1.28
N PRO A 113 31.11 -29.52 -0.46
CA PRO A 113 32.34 -29.56 0.34
C PRO A 113 33.57 -29.75 -0.57
N GLY A 114 34.59 -28.89 -0.41
CA GLY A 114 35.91 -29.12 -1.03
C GLY A 114 36.08 -28.72 -2.49
N ALA A 115 35.10 -28.10 -3.15
CA ALA A 115 35.31 -27.53 -4.49
C ALA A 115 36.27 -26.33 -4.40
N PRO A 116 37.35 -26.25 -5.23
CA PRO A 116 38.14 -25.03 -5.34
C PRO A 116 37.19 -23.94 -5.78
N GLY A 117 36.96 -22.96 -4.89
CA GLY A 117 35.89 -22.00 -5.08
C GLY A 117 36.04 -21.24 -6.38
N ALA A 118 35.20 -21.54 -7.37
CA ALA A 118 34.89 -20.63 -8.47
C ALA A 118 34.39 -19.26 -7.96
N TRP A 119 34.11 -19.16 -6.66
CA TRP A 119 33.57 -18.03 -5.94
C TRP A 119 34.61 -17.01 -5.46
N ALA A 120 35.92 -17.30 -5.52
CA ALA A 120 36.96 -16.32 -5.13
C ALA A 120 37.03 -15.12 -6.09
N ASN A 121 36.52 -15.26 -7.32
CA ASN A 121 36.39 -14.16 -8.30
C ASN A 121 34.98 -13.54 -8.35
N LEU A 122 33.99 -14.07 -7.61
CA LEU A 122 32.61 -13.54 -7.56
C LEU A 122 32.34 -12.60 -6.39
N SER A 123 33.18 -12.63 -5.34
CA SER A 123 33.22 -11.55 -4.33
C SER A 123 33.60 -10.20 -4.95
N GLN A 124 34.17 -10.24 -6.15
CA GLN A 124 34.46 -9.10 -7.01
C GLN A 124 33.65 -9.16 -8.32
N ALA A 125 32.41 -9.67 -8.28
CA ALA A 125 31.40 -9.15 -9.17
C ALA A 125 31.21 -7.68 -8.78
N SER A 126 32.09 -6.81 -9.30
CA SER A 126 31.98 -5.37 -9.20
C SER A 126 30.52 -5.05 -9.37
N CYS A 127 29.93 -4.36 -8.39
CA CYS A 127 28.57 -3.91 -8.55
C CYS A 127 28.50 -3.13 -9.83
N ALA A 128 27.90 -3.75 -10.85
CA ALA A 128 27.83 -3.13 -12.15
C ALA A 128 27.09 -1.81 -11.89
N PRO A 129 27.68 -0.65 -12.18
CA PRO A 129 27.03 0.64 -11.94
C PRO A 129 25.63 0.73 -12.60
N HIS A 130 25.33 -0.19 -13.53
CA HIS A 130 24.03 -0.48 -14.09
C HIS A 130 22.91 -0.79 -13.07
N THR A 131 23.09 -1.69 -12.10
CA THR A 131 21.95 -2.16 -11.26
C THR A 131 21.49 -1.12 -10.23
N SER A 132 22.42 -0.32 -9.69
CA SER A 132 22.10 0.78 -8.79
C SER A 132 21.48 1.96 -9.56
N ARG A 133 21.99 2.25 -10.75
CA ARG A 133 21.45 3.28 -11.65
C ARG A 133 20.04 2.94 -12.14
N GLU A 134 19.79 1.69 -12.56
CA GLU A 134 18.47 1.20 -12.96
C GLU A 134 17.43 1.32 -11.84
N SER A 135 17.80 0.99 -10.60
CA SER A 135 16.89 1.11 -9.45
C SER A 135 16.53 2.58 -9.14
N HIS A 136 17.50 3.50 -9.25
CA HIS A 136 17.28 4.93 -9.06
C HIS A 136 16.44 5.54 -10.19
N GLU A 137 16.70 5.18 -11.45
CA GLU A 137 15.96 5.65 -12.62
C GLU A 137 14.49 5.20 -12.55
N VAL A 138 14.23 3.94 -12.19
CA VAL A 138 12.86 3.43 -11.95
C VAL A 138 12.15 4.23 -10.87
N LEU A 139 12.81 4.44 -9.72
CA LEU A 139 12.22 5.18 -8.61
C LEU A 139 11.85 6.61 -9.01
N LEU A 140 12.70 7.29 -9.79
CA LEU A 140 12.43 8.64 -10.32
C LEU A 140 11.19 8.65 -11.22
N VAL A 141 11.05 7.68 -12.13
CA VAL A 141 9.86 7.55 -12.98
C VAL A 141 8.60 7.37 -12.14
N MET A 142 8.64 6.54 -11.09
CA MET A 142 7.50 6.32 -10.21
C MET A 142 7.15 7.59 -9.40
N PHE A 143 8.13 8.34 -8.91
CA PHE A 143 7.87 9.64 -8.25
C PHE A 143 7.27 10.67 -9.20
N MET A 144 7.76 10.75 -10.45
CA MET A 144 7.18 11.61 -11.47
C MET A 144 5.73 11.23 -11.78
N ALA A 145 5.45 9.93 -11.88
CA ALA A 145 4.10 9.42 -12.06
C ALA A 145 3.19 9.81 -10.88
N GLN A 146 3.64 9.68 -9.63
CA GLN A 146 2.87 10.10 -8.46
C GLN A 146 2.64 11.61 -8.42
N ALA A 147 3.61 12.44 -8.82
CA ALA A 147 3.42 13.88 -8.94
C ALA A 147 2.33 14.21 -9.97
N LEU A 148 2.39 13.59 -11.16
CA LEU A 148 1.39 13.77 -12.21
C LEU A 148 0.00 13.28 -11.79
N LEU A 149 -0.07 12.18 -11.03
CA LEU A 149 -1.32 11.70 -10.43
C LEU A 149 -1.92 12.74 -9.48
N GLY A 150 -1.07 13.35 -8.65
CA GLY A 150 -1.44 14.45 -7.75
C GLY A 150 -1.97 15.66 -8.50
N ILE A 151 -1.22 16.15 -9.49
CA ILE A 151 -1.54 17.32 -10.33
C ILE A 151 -2.83 17.08 -11.12
N GLY A 152 -2.96 15.92 -11.78
CA GLY A 152 -4.13 15.57 -12.60
C GLY A 152 -5.39 15.33 -11.78
N GLY A 153 -5.23 14.85 -10.54
CA GLY A 153 -6.33 14.61 -9.61
C GLY A 153 -6.94 15.88 -9.02
N VAL A 154 -6.20 17.00 -8.99
CA VAL A 154 -6.64 18.26 -8.35
C VAL A 154 -7.96 18.80 -8.90
N PRO A 155 -8.16 18.99 -10.22
CA PRO A 155 -9.39 19.57 -10.75
C PRO A 155 -10.60 18.67 -10.63
N ILE A 156 -10.43 17.35 -10.51
CA ILE A 156 -11.53 16.38 -10.63
C ILE A 156 -12.60 16.64 -9.56
N GLN A 157 -12.23 16.53 -8.29
CA GLN A 157 -13.21 16.58 -7.20
C GLN A 157 -13.78 17.99 -6.92
N PRO A 158 -12.99 19.07 -6.81
CA PRO A 158 -13.52 20.42 -6.56
C PRO A 158 -14.39 20.95 -7.69
N PHE A 159 -13.99 20.73 -8.96
CA PHE A 159 -14.81 21.17 -10.09
C PHE A 159 -16.05 20.30 -10.29
N GLY A 160 -15.97 19.01 -9.97
CA GLY A 160 -17.14 18.16 -9.97
C GLY A 160 -18.18 18.56 -8.94
N ILE A 161 -17.76 18.81 -7.70
CA ILE A 161 -18.63 19.27 -6.61
C ILE A 161 -19.26 20.61 -6.97
N SER A 162 -18.45 21.61 -7.34
CA SER A 162 -18.97 22.94 -7.68
C SER A 162 -19.86 22.91 -8.93
N TYR A 163 -19.56 22.08 -9.93
CA TYR A 163 -20.45 21.92 -11.09
C TYR A 163 -21.80 21.30 -10.69
N ILE A 164 -21.80 20.28 -9.83
CA ILE A 164 -23.06 19.67 -9.38
C ILE A 164 -23.88 20.68 -8.58
N ASP A 165 -23.23 21.49 -7.74
CA ASP A 165 -23.90 22.48 -6.92
C ASP A 165 -24.53 23.60 -7.75
N ASP A 166 -23.79 24.16 -8.71
CA ASP A 166 -24.25 25.27 -9.55
C ASP A 166 -25.37 24.87 -10.53
N PHE A 167 -25.39 23.61 -10.99
CA PHE A 167 -26.30 23.16 -12.06
C PHE A 167 -27.41 22.21 -11.60
N ALA A 168 -27.36 21.67 -10.37
CA ALA A 168 -28.47 20.90 -9.80
C ALA A 168 -29.43 21.84 -9.05
N SER A 169 -30.72 21.47 -9.00
CA SER A 169 -31.65 22.20 -8.14
C SER A 169 -31.25 22.07 -6.67
N GLU A 170 -31.47 23.12 -5.87
CA GLU A 170 -31.12 23.17 -4.44
C GLU A 170 -31.65 21.95 -3.65
N ARG A 171 -32.79 21.40 -4.07
CA ARG A 171 -33.39 20.19 -3.47
C ARG A 171 -32.64 18.90 -3.81
N ASN A 172 -31.98 18.82 -4.96
CA ASN A 172 -31.31 17.62 -5.47
C ASN A 172 -29.78 17.66 -5.32
N SER A 173 -29.15 18.84 -5.25
CA SER A 173 -27.69 19.00 -5.06
C SER A 173 -27.17 18.16 -3.87
N PRO A 174 -27.77 18.22 -2.66
CA PRO A 174 -27.28 17.45 -1.51
C PRO A 174 -27.30 15.93 -1.72
N LEU A 175 -28.30 15.41 -2.45
CA LEU A 175 -28.40 13.98 -2.77
C LEU A 175 -27.28 13.55 -3.72
N TYR A 176 -27.00 14.33 -4.76
CA TYR A 176 -25.93 14.03 -5.71
C TYR A 176 -24.54 14.12 -5.08
N LEU A 177 -24.31 15.09 -4.20
CA LEU A 177 -23.07 15.17 -3.42
C LEU A 177 -22.91 14.00 -2.44
N GLY A 178 -23.99 13.54 -1.81
CA GLY A 178 -23.97 12.36 -0.95
C GLY A 178 -23.60 11.06 -1.69
N ILE A 179 -24.12 10.88 -2.92
CA ILE A 179 -23.73 9.75 -3.79
C ILE A 179 -22.24 9.84 -4.13
N LEU A 180 -21.75 11.04 -4.46
CA LEU A 180 -20.36 11.29 -4.80
C LEU A 180 -19.38 10.92 -3.66
N PHE A 181 -19.67 11.36 -2.44
CA PHE A 181 -18.86 11.01 -1.27
C PHE A 181 -18.89 9.50 -0.97
N SER A 182 -20.02 8.84 -1.23
CA SER A 182 -20.12 7.38 -1.06
C SER A 182 -19.25 6.63 -2.08
N LEU A 183 -19.26 7.05 -3.34
CA LEU A 183 -18.39 6.49 -4.39
C LEU A 183 -16.90 6.70 -4.11
N THR A 184 -16.56 7.79 -3.39
CA THR A 184 -15.17 8.04 -2.96
C THR A 184 -14.64 6.94 -2.04
N VAL A 185 -15.50 6.33 -1.21
CA VAL A 185 -15.10 5.24 -0.30
C VAL A 185 -15.03 3.88 -1.03
N VAL A 186 -15.87 3.69 -2.06
CA VAL A 186 -15.88 2.46 -2.88
C VAL A 186 -14.60 2.31 -3.70
N GLY A 187 -14.06 3.42 -4.23
CA GLY A 187 -12.87 3.41 -5.10
C GLY A 187 -11.68 2.62 -4.52
N PRO A 188 -11.18 2.93 -3.31
CA PRO A 188 -10.13 2.15 -2.65
C PRO A 188 -10.47 0.65 -2.50
N GLY A 189 -11.72 0.31 -2.18
CA GLY A 189 -12.16 -1.10 -2.05
C GLY A 189 -12.00 -1.87 -3.35
N VAL A 190 -12.44 -1.28 -4.46
CA VAL A 190 -12.25 -1.85 -5.80
C VAL A 190 -10.76 -1.95 -6.16
N ALA A 191 -9.93 -1.01 -5.71
CA ALA A 191 -8.50 -1.03 -5.95
C ALA A 191 -7.79 -2.20 -5.26
N PHE A 192 -8.13 -2.47 -3.99
CA PHE A 192 -7.62 -3.64 -3.28
C PHE A 192 -8.13 -4.95 -3.89
N MET A 193 -9.37 -4.99 -4.39
CA MET A 193 -9.88 -6.16 -5.11
C MET A 193 -9.15 -6.40 -6.43
N LEU A 194 -8.87 -5.34 -7.19
CA LEU A 194 -8.05 -5.42 -8.40
C LEU A 194 -6.62 -5.88 -8.06
N GLY A 195 -6.03 -5.37 -6.97
CA GLY A 195 -4.77 -5.85 -6.39
C GLY A 195 -4.80 -7.35 -6.09
N SER A 196 -5.87 -7.83 -5.45
CA SER A 196 -6.07 -9.25 -5.15
C SER A 196 -6.07 -10.10 -6.42
N ALA A 197 -6.75 -9.66 -7.49
CA ALA A 197 -6.82 -10.38 -8.74
C ALA A 197 -5.47 -10.39 -9.50
N MET A 198 -4.84 -9.22 -9.66
CA MET A 198 -3.64 -9.07 -10.49
C MET A 198 -2.39 -9.68 -9.83
N LEU A 199 -2.24 -9.60 -8.51
CA LEU A 199 -1.04 -10.11 -7.81
C LEU A 199 -0.97 -11.65 -7.72
N ARG A 200 -2.01 -12.37 -8.19
CA ARG A 200 -1.98 -13.84 -8.36
C ARG A 200 -1.15 -14.28 -9.54
N PHE A 201 -0.94 -13.41 -10.52
CA PHE A 201 -0.10 -13.68 -11.68
C PHE A 201 1.35 -13.33 -11.38
N TYR A 202 2.28 -14.11 -11.91
CA TYR A 202 3.71 -13.84 -11.77
C TYR A 202 4.08 -12.56 -12.51
N VAL A 203 5.05 -11.81 -11.97
CA VAL A 203 5.35 -10.45 -12.45
C VAL A 203 5.75 -10.38 -13.93
N ASP A 204 6.46 -11.38 -14.45
CA ASP A 204 6.92 -11.43 -15.84
C ASP A 204 6.14 -12.47 -16.67
N ILE A 205 4.82 -12.54 -16.46
CA ILE A 205 3.90 -13.38 -17.25
C ILE A 205 3.96 -13.08 -18.77
N ASP A 206 4.43 -11.89 -19.14
CA ASP A 206 4.63 -11.43 -20.51
C ASP A 206 6.00 -11.85 -21.11
N LYS A 207 6.98 -12.22 -20.27
CA LYS A 207 8.37 -12.52 -20.69
C LYS A 207 8.77 -13.99 -20.52
N VAL A 208 8.11 -14.73 -19.63
CA VAL A 208 8.48 -16.11 -19.28
C VAL A 208 7.24 -17.00 -19.27
N SER A 209 7.38 -18.25 -19.73
CA SER A 209 6.28 -19.20 -19.70
C SER A 209 6.00 -19.69 -18.28
N THR A 210 4.72 -19.83 -17.91
CA THR A 210 4.31 -20.24 -16.55
C THR A 210 4.82 -21.63 -16.15
N ALA A 211 5.10 -22.50 -17.12
CA ALA A 211 5.66 -23.83 -16.90
C ALA A 211 7.14 -23.79 -16.45
N GLU A 212 7.86 -22.70 -16.73
CA GLU A 212 9.28 -22.54 -16.38
C GLU A 212 9.50 -21.87 -15.01
N VAL A 213 8.43 -21.44 -14.34
CA VAL A 213 8.51 -20.74 -13.04
C VAL A 213 8.21 -21.73 -11.91
N PRO A 214 9.23 -22.28 -11.21
CA PRO A 214 9.03 -23.22 -10.10
C PRO A 214 8.55 -22.56 -8.79
N LEU A 215 8.01 -21.34 -8.86
CA LEU A 215 7.55 -20.57 -7.69
C LEU A 215 6.03 -20.62 -7.58
N THR A 216 5.53 -20.71 -6.35
CA THR A 216 4.11 -20.54 -6.02
C THR A 216 3.87 -19.18 -5.39
N SER A 217 2.61 -18.73 -5.34
CA SER A 217 2.25 -17.43 -4.73
C SER A 217 2.48 -17.34 -3.22
N GLN A 218 2.78 -18.47 -2.57
CA GLN A 218 3.18 -18.56 -1.16
C GLN A 218 4.69 -18.44 -0.96
N ASP A 219 5.50 -18.57 -2.03
CA ASP A 219 6.95 -18.45 -1.92
C ASP A 219 7.30 -16.99 -1.58
N PRO A 220 8.14 -16.72 -0.57
CA PRO A 220 8.52 -15.36 -0.17
C PRO A 220 9.25 -14.57 -1.27
N ARG A 221 9.77 -15.24 -2.31
CA ARG A 221 10.39 -14.62 -3.49
C ARG A 221 9.38 -14.22 -4.56
N TRP A 222 8.12 -14.60 -4.41
CA TRP A 222 7.05 -14.27 -5.34
C TRP A 222 6.83 -12.75 -5.42
N VAL A 223 6.80 -12.27 -6.66
CA VAL A 223 6.40 -10.91 -7.02
C VAL A 223 5.19 -11.04 -7.95
N GLY A 224 4.07 -10.43 -7.55
CA GLY A 224 2.86 -10.41 -8.37
C GLY A 224 2.95 -9.40 -9.52
N ALA A 225 2.11 -9.57 -10.55
CA ALA A 225 1.99 -8.69 -11.71
C ALA A 225 1.37 -7.32 -11.37
N TRP A 226 2.10 -6.53 -10.59
CA TRP A 226 1.70 -5.21 -10.08
C TRP A 226 1.52 -4.16 -11.19
N TRP A 227 2.09 -4.34 -12.38
CA TRP A 227 1.95 -3.38 -13.49
C TRP A 227 0.59 -3.50 -14.19
N LEU A 228 -0.02 -4.70 -14.16
CA LEU A 228 -1.21 -5.01 -14.95
C LEU A 228 -2.43 -4.20 -14.49
N GLY A 229 -2.63 -4.05 -13.17
CA GLY A 229 -3.75 -3.27 -12.67
C GLY A 229 -3.59 -1.76 -12.90
N PHE A 230 -2.38 -1.25 -13.05
CA PHE A 230 -2.17 0.15 -13.47
C PHE A 230 -2.62 0.38 -14.91
N LEU A 231 -2.38 -0.57 -15.83
CA LEU A 231 -2.89 -0.49 -17.20
C LEU A 231 -4.42 -0.54 -17.25
N VAL A 232 -5.03 -1.45 -16.48
CA VAL A 232 -6.49 -1.55 -16.37
C VAL A 232 -7.08 -0.25 -15.81
N ALA A 233 -6.52 0.27 -14.72
CA ALA A 233 -7.01 1.49 -14.09
C ALA A 233 -6.79 2.73 -14.96
N ALA A 234 -5.63 2.87 -15.62
CA ALA A 234 -5.35 3.98 -16.53
C ALA A 234 -6.29 3.98 -17.75
N SER A 235 -6.56 2.80 -18.32
CA SER A 235 -7.50 2.65 -19.43
C SER A 235 -8.92 3.05 -19.02
N LEU A 236 -9.36 2.63 -17.83
CA LEU A 236 -10.67 3.01 -17.30
C LEU A 236 -10.78 4.53 -17.09
N VAL A 237 -9.75 5.17 -16.51
CA VAL A 237 -9.73 6.64 -16.35
C VAL A 237 -9.79 7.35 -17.71
N ALA A 238 -9.01 6.89 -18.70
CA ALA A 238 -9.00 7.47 -20.03
C ALA A 238 -10.38 7.39 -20.70
N LEU A 239 -11.07 6.24 -20.58
CA LEU A 239 -12.45 6.07 -21.06
C LEU A 239 -13.43 7.01 -20.33
N CYS A 240 -13.31 7.14 -19.00
CA CYS A 240 -14.13 8.05 -18.20
C CYS A 240 -13.83 9.54 -18.48
N ALA A 241 -12.69 9.88 -19.07
CA ALA A 241 -12.34 11.25 -19.45
C ALA A 241 -13.06 11.70 -20.73
N LEU A 242 -13.33 10.79 -21.68
CA LEU A 242 -13.88 11.14 -23.00
C LEU A 242 -15.18 11.96 -22.94
N PRO A 243 -16.20 11.63 -22.12
CA PRO A 243 -17.45 12.38 -22.08
C PRO A 243 -17.27 13.88 -21.77
N TYR A 244 -16.23 14.26 -21.02
CA TYR A 244 -16.00 15.64 -20.60
C TYR A 244 -15.63 16.58 -21.74
N PHE A 245 -15.09 16.05 -22.85
CA PHE A 245 -14.75 16.83 -24.03
C PHE A 245 -15.96 17.14 -24.92
N PHE A 246 -17.09 16.45 -24.70
CA PHE A 246 -18.35 16.66 -25.44
C PHE A 246 -19.33 17.60 -24.71
N PHE A 247 -18.98 18.12 -23.53
CA PHE A 247 -19.81 19.12 -22.84
C PHE A 247 -19.85 20.46 -23.61
N PRO A 248 -20.95 21.24 -23.50
CA PRO A 248 -21.15 22.48 -24.24
C PRO A 248 -19.99 23.47 -24.12
N ARG A 249 -19.64 24.16 -25.22
CA ARG A 249 -18.44 25.00 -25.33
C ARG A 249 -18.46 26.27 -24.47
N GLU A 250 -19.64 26.75 -24.11
CA GLU A 250 -19.84 27.97 -23.32
C GLU A 250 -20.70 27.65 -22.11
N MET A 251 -20.29 28.16 -20.94
CA MET A 251 -21.07 28.09 -19.72
C MET A 251 -21.33 29.51 -19.21
N PRO A 252 -22.50 29.80 -18.63
CA PRO A 252 -22.75 31.07 -17.96
C PRO A 252 -21.64 31.31 -16.93
N LYS A 253 -20.91 32.41 -17.09
CA LYS A 253 -19.85 32.80 -16.15
C LYS A 253 -20.51 33.55 -15.02
N GLU A 254 -20.47 33.01 -13.82
CA GLU A 254 -20.82 33.80 -12.63
C GLU A 254 -19.70 34.78 -12.29
N VAL A 255 -20.10 35.98 -11.89
CA VAL A 255 -19.19 37.04 -11.47
C VAL A 255 -18.39 36.55 -10.26
N PRO A 256 -17.05 36.55 -10.31
CA PRO A 256 -16.25 36.01 -9.22
C PRO A 256 -16.48 36.83 -7.96
N LEU A 257 -16.98 36.20 -6.89
CA LEU A 257 -16.92 36.77 -5.56
C LEU A 257 -15.44 36.81 -5.15
N VAL A 258 -14.82 37.97 -5.33
CA VAL A 258 -13.48 38.25 -4.83
C VAL A 258 -13.56 38.11 -3.31
N LEU A 259 -12.76 37.23 -2.70
CA LEU A 259 -12.41 37.36 -1.28
C LEU A 259 -11.03 38.02 -1.19
N PRO A 260 -10.93 39.36 -1.17
CA PRO A 260 -9.76 40.03 -0.66
C PRO A 260 -9.77 39.81 0.86
N GLY A 261 -9.34 38.63 1.30
CA GLY A 261 -9.50 38.19 2.68
C GLY A 261 -9.06 36.77 3.00
N PHE A 262 -8.53 35.99 2.04
CA PHE A 262 -8.11 34.59 2.25
C PHE A 262 -7.30 34.36 3.55
N PRO A 263 -6.25 35.15 3.86
CA PRO A 263 -5.50 34.95 5.10
C PRO A 263 -6.31 35.30 6.36
N ALA A 264 -7.18 36.30 6.27
CA ALA A 264 -8.00 36.76 7.38
C ALA A 264 -9.09 35.73 7.74
N VAL A 265 -9.77 35.17 6.73
CA VAL A 265 -10.79 34.12 6.92
C VAL A 265 -10.13 32.82 7.37
N LEU A 266 -8.94 32.48 6.85
CA LEU A 266 -8.16 31.32 7.29
C LEU A 266 -7.82 31.42 8.78
N LEU A 267 -7.28 32.56 9.20
CA LEU A 267 -6.91 32.80 10.60
C LEU A 267 -8.14 32.85 11.51
N ARG A 268 -9.27 33.41 11.04
CA ARG A 268 -10.56 33.41 11.75
C ARG A 268 -11.03 31.99 12.04
N ASN A 269 -11.06 31.13 11.03
CA ASN A 269 -11.49 29.74 11.19
C ASN A 269 -10.53 28.94 12.09
N LEU A 270 -9.21 29.07 11.89
CA LEU A 270 -8.22 28.37 12.73
C LEU A 270 -8.23 28.80 14.20
N ARG A 271 -8.71 30.02 14.51
CA ARG A 271 -8.92 30.48 15.89
C ARG A 271 -10.21 29.95 16.53
N HIS A 272 -11.12 29.37 15.77
CA HIS A 272 -12.36 28.82 16.33
C HIS A 272 -12.06 27.47 17.02
N PRO A 273 -12.21 27.37 18.36
CA PRO A 273 -11.66 26.24 19.13
C PRO A 273 -12.33 24.91 18.79
N VAL A 274 -13.65 24.90 18.57
CA VAL A 274 -14.39 23.68 18.21
C VAL A 274 -13.96 23.17 16.83
N TYR A 275 -13.74 24.08 15.88
CA TYR A 275 -13.31 23.71 14.53
C TYR A 275 -11.92 23.09 14.57
N LEU A 276 -10.96 23.78 15.21
CA LEU A 276 -9.58 23.31 15.29
C LEU A 276 -9.49 21.93 15.97
N LEU A 277 -10.18 21.72 17.09
CA LEU A 277 -10.17 20.44 17.80
C LEU A 277 -10.74 19.29 16.95
N VAL A 278 -11.87 19.53 16.26
CA VAL A 278 -12.49 18.50 15.41
C VAL A 278 -11.62 18.19 14.19
N VAL A 279 -11.01 19.21 13.57
CA VAL A 279 -10.07 19.01 12.46
C VAL A 279 -8.83 18.24 12.90
N LEU A 280 -8.22 18.58 14.04
CA LEU A 280 -7.07 17.85 14.58
C LEU A 280 -7.42 16.39 14.91
N ALA A 281 -8.61 16.12 15.46
CA ALA A 281 -9.10 14.77 15.69
C ALA A 281 -9.24 13.99 14.37
N GLN A 282 -9.80 14.61 13.32
CA GLN A 282 -9.91 14.00 12.00
C GLN A 282 -8.54 13.81 11.32
N VAL A 283 -7.58 14.71 11.54
CA VAL A 283 -6.19 14.52 11.08
C VAL A 283 -5.62 13.26 11.71
N ASN A 284 -5.76 13.07 13.03
CA ASN A 284 -5.25 11.86 13.69
C ASN A 284 -5.88 10.58 13.13
N ILE A 285 -7.21 10.54 13.00
CA ILE A 285 -7.93 9.41 12.39
C ILE A 285 -7.47 9.17 10.95
N SER A 286 -7.30 10.24 10.17
CA SER A 286 -6.87 10.14 8.76
C SER A 286 -5.42 9.67 8.63
N ALA A 287 -4.53 10.07 9.56
CA ALA A 287 -3.14 9.61 9.58
C ALA A 287 -3.08 8.10 9.84
N MET A 288 -3.87 7.61 10.79
CA MET A 288 -4.05 6.16 11.03
C MET A 288 -4.56 5.46 9.77
N VAL A 289 -5.63 5.96 9.14
CA VAL A 289 -6.18 5.37 7.91
C VAL A 289 -5.15 5.38 6.77
N ALA A 290 -4.37 6.45 6.61
CA ALA A 290 -3.33 6.55 5.58
C ALA A 290 -2.21 5.51 5.80
N GLY A 291 -1.74 5.35 7.03
CA GLY A 291 -0.74 4.34 7.40
C GLY A 291 -1.24 2.91 7.17
N LEU A 292 -2.43 2.59 7.70
CA LEU A 292 -3.04 1.27 7.54
C LEU A 292 -3.38 0.98 6.08
N ALA A 293 -3.94 1.92 5.33
CA ALA A 293 -4.22 1.73 3.91
C ALA A 293 -2.94 1.43 3.12
N THR A 294 -1.78 1.94 3.53
CA THR A 294 -0.52 1.73 2.81
C THR A 294 0.15 0.40 3.20
N PHE A 295 0.16 0.05 4.49
CA PHE A 295 0.96 -1.06 5.00
C PHE A 295 0.18 -2.22 5.62
N MET A 296 -1.16 -2.16 5.73
CA MET A 296 -1.95 -3.28 6.26
C MET A 296 -1.76 -4.56 5.43
N GLY A 297 -1.62 -4.45 4.11
CA GLY A 297 -1.36 -5.61 3.25
C GLY A 297 -0.05 -6.29 3.65
N LYS A 298 1.03 -5.51 3.72
CA LYS A 298 2.35 -5.95 4.19
C LYS A 298 2.30 -6.52 5.61
N PHE A 299 1.51 -5.90 6.49
CA PHE A 299 1.33 -6.39 7.85
C PHE A 299 0.73 -7.79 7.87
N LEU A 300 -0.37 -8.00 7.16
CA LEU A 300 -1.04 -9.30 7.05
C LEU A 300 -0.15 -10.36 6.39
N GLU A 301 0.62 -9.98 5.36
CA GLU A 301 1.57 -10.86 4.69
C GLU A 301 2.66 -11.37 5.66
N ARG A 302 3.19 -10.51 6.54
CA ARG A 302 4.28 -10.88 7.46
C ARG A 302 3.77 -11.53 8.75
N GLN A 303 2.73 -10.98 9.37
CA GLN A 303 2.23 -11.47 10.66
C GLN A 303 1.52 -12.81 10.56
N PHE A 304 0.88 -13.11 9.42
CA PHE A 304 0.08 -14.33 9.24
C PHE A 304 0.54 -15.19 8.04
N SER A 305 1.69 -14.87 7.44
CA SER A 305 2.22 -15.57 6.26
C SER A 305 1.22 -15.69 5.11
N LEU A 306 0.42 -14.63 4.88
CA LEU A 306 -0.55 -14.62 3.80
C LEU A 306 0.10 -14.22 2.47
N THR A 307 -0.49 -14.65 1.36
CA THR A 307 -0.15 -14.09 0.05
C THR A 307 -0.62 -12.64 -0.04
N ALA A 308 0.08 -11.82 -0.83
CA ALA A 308 -0.36 -10.44 -1.14
C ALA A 308 -1.80 -10.40 -1.69
N SER A 309 -2.18 -11.41 -2.49
CA SER A 309 -3.52 -11.52 -3.05
C SER A 309 -4.61 -11.69 -1.99
N LEU A 310 -4.36 -12.53 -0.97
CA LEU A 310 -5.30 -12.79 0.12
C LEU A 310 -5.37 -11.62 1.10
N ALA A 311 -4.23 -11.00 1.42
CA ALA A 311 -4.18 -9.80 2.26
C ALA A 311 -5.01 -8.67 1.65
N ASN A 312 -4.81 -8.40 0.35
CA ASN A 312 -5.62 -7.43 -0.39
C ASN A 312 -7.10 -7.80 -0.45
N MET A 313 -7.41 -9.10 -0.51
CA MET A 313 -8.79 -9.57 -0.49
C MET A 313 -9.50 -9.19 0.82
N ILE A 314 -8.84 -9.44 1.95
CA ILE A 314 -9.36 -9.10 3.29
C ILE A 314 -9.58 -7.59 3.41
N ILE A 315 -8.62 -6.77 2.96
CA ILE A 315 -8.74 -5.32 3.04
C ILE A 315 -9.90 -4.80 2.17
N GLY A 316 -9.95 -5.24 0.91
CA GLY A 316 -10.94 -4.77 -0.07
C GLY A 316 -12.36 -5.29 0.15
N ALA A 317 -12.52 -6.54 0.61
CA ALA A 317 -13.83 -7.18 0.76
C ALA A 317 -14.39 -7.14 2.19
N VAL A 318 -13.56 -6.94 3.21
CA VAL A 318 -14.00 -6.95 4.62
C VAL A 318 -13.82 -5.59 5.26
N ASN A 319 -12.58 -5.07 5.34
CA ASN A 319 -12.30 -3.87 6.12
C ASN A 319 -12.88 -2.60 5.50
N ILE A 320 -12.75 -2.41 4.18
CA ILE A 320 -13.27 -1.22 3.50
C ILE A 320 -14.82 -1.19 3.51
N PRO A 321 -15.54 -2.27 3.18
CA PRO A 321 -17.00 -2.32 3.36
C PRO A 321 -17.43 -2.13 4.81
N GLY A 322 -16.69 -2.67 5.79
CA GLY A 322 -16.92 -2.39 7.21
C GLY A 322 -16.87 -0.90 7.52
N ALA A 323 -15.84 -0.19 7.06
CA ALA A 323 -15.76 1.26 7.21
C ALA A 323 -16.94 1.99 6.54
N MET A 324 -17.41 1.54 5.37
CA MET A 324 -18.60 2.11 4.73
C MET A 324 -19.86 1.94 5.59
N VAL A 325 -20.06 0.76 6.17
CA VAL A 325 -21.18 0.49 7.08
C VAL A 325 -21.13 1.45 8.26
N GLY A 326 -19.96 1.66 8.88
CA GLY A 326 -19.81 2.60 9.98
C GLY A 326 -20.17 4.04 9.58
N ILE A 327 -19.68 4.55 8.44
CA ILE A 327 -20.04 5.91 7.95
C ILE A 327 -21.57 6.07 7.80
N VAL A 328 -22.21 5.08 7.18
CA VAL A 328 -23.67 5.07 6.96
C VAL A 328 -24.44 4.99 8.28
N VAL A 329 -24.01 4.13 9.20
CA VAL A 329 -24.61 4.00 10.54
C VAL A 329 -24.47 5.30 11.32
N GLY A 330 -23.30 5.94 11.30
CA GLY A 330 -23.07 7.24 11.94
C GLY A 330 -23.99 8.34 11.39
N GLY A 331 -24.21 8.37 10.08
CA GLY A 331 -25.18 9.26 9.44
C GLY A 331 -26.64 8.93 9.79
N ALA A 332 -27.00 7.65 9.85
CA ALA A 332 -28.34 7.20 10.20
C ALA A 332 -28.70 7.54 11.66
N ILE A 333 -27.76 7.34 12.60
CA ILE A 333 -27.91 7.74 14.01
C ILE A 333 -28.14 9.25 14.11
N LEU A 334 -27.30 10.04 13.43
CA LEU A 334 -27.42 11.50 13.43
C LEU A 334 -28.80 11.98 12.93
N LYS A 335 -29.29 11.36 11.84
CA LYS A 335 -30.59 11.69 11.24
C LYS A 335 -31.76 11.24 12.12
N ARG A 336 -31.71 10.02 12.67
CA ARG A 336 -32.81 9.43 13.43
C ARG A 336 -33.05 10.14 14.76
N PHE A 337 -31.97 10.52 15.45
CA PHE A 337 -32.06 11.15 16.77
C PHE A 337 -32.00 12.68 16.73
N GLN A 338 -31.87 13.30 15.54
CA GLN A 338 -31.78 14.76 15.37
C GLN A 338 -30.80 15.40 16.36
N MET A 339 -29.60 14.82 16.45
CA MET A 339 -28.69 15.10 17.56
C MET A 339 -28.21 16.55 17.55
N SER A 340 -28.21 17.17 18.74
CA SER A 340 -27.57 18.46 19.01
C SER A 340 -26.05 18.38 18.91
N LEU A 341 -25.37 19.53 18.85
CA LEU A 341 -23.89 19.60 18.80
C LEU A 341 -23.23 18.82 19.95
N ARG A 342 -23.77 18.94 21.17
CA ARG A 342 -23.25 18.24 22.37
C ARG A 342 -23.43 16.73 22.27
N GLN A 343 -24.53 16.27 21.69
CA GLN A 343 -24.77 14.84 21.48
C GLN A 343 -23.87 14.29 20.36
N CYS A 344 -23.60 15.08 19.30
CA CYS A 344 -22.68 14.70 18.24
C CYS A 344 -21.25 14.52 18.76
N SER A 345 -20.77 15.44 19.60
CA SER A 345 -19.45 15.32 20.22
C SER A 345 -19.37 14.12 21.16
N ALA A 346 -20.41 13.87 21.97
CA ALA A 346 -20.49 12.69 22.82
C ALA A 346 -20.45 11.39 22.02
N LEU A 347 -21.14 11.31 20.88
CA LEU A 347 -21.11 10.16 19.99
C LEU A 347 -19.71 9.91 19.41
N CYS A 348 -19.00 10.97 19.00
CA CYS A 348 -17.63 10.85 18.49
C CYS A 348 -16.68 10.31 19.58
N LEU A 349 -16.76 10.86 20.79
CA LEU A 349 -15.92 10.43 21.91
C LEU A 349 -16.21 8.97 22.30
N LEU A 350 -17.49 8.58 22.37
CA LEU A 350 -17.89 7.21 22.67
C LEU A 350 -17.44 6.25 21.55
N GLY A 351 -17.64 6.62 20.28
CA GLY A 351 -17.22 5.81 19.14
C GLY A 351 -15.72 5.56 19.13
N MET A 352 -14.91 6.60 19.40
CA MET A 352 -13.45 6.47 19.50
C MET A 352 -13.01 5.67 20.72
N LEU A 353 -13.66 5.82 21.88
CA LEU A 353 -13.39 5.00 23.06
C LEU A 353 -13.65 3.51 22.77
N LEU A 354 -14.80 3.20 22.17
CA LEU A 354 -15.15 1.83 21.78
C LEU A 354 -14.18 1.28 20.72
N CYS A 355 -13.75 2.11 19.76
CA CYS A 355 -12.73 1.73 18.79
C CYS A 355 -11.40 1.35 19.48
N LEU A 356 -10.95 2.13 20.47
CA LEU A 356 -9.73 1.82 21.22
C LEU A 356 -9.86 0.50 21.99
N LEU A 357 -11.02 0.27 22.63
CA LEU A 357 -11.31 -0.99 23.33
C LEU A 357 -11.32 -2.19 22.37
N ALA A 358 -11.89 -2.04 21.17
CA ALA A 358 -11.91 -3.09 20.15
C ALA A 358 -10.53 -3.32 19.50
N ALA A 359 -9.71 -2.28 19.39
CA ALA A 359 -8.37 -2.36 18.79
C ALA A 359 -7.31 -2.89 19.78
N PHE A 360 -7.47 -2.69 21.09
CA PHE A 360 -6.48 -3.08 22.09
C PHE A 360 -6.07 -4.58 22.03
N PRO A 361 -6.99 -5.55 21.87
CA PRO A 361 -6.62 -6.97 21.73
C PRO A 361 -5.76 -7.27 20.49
N LEU A 362 -5.79 -6.42 19.45
CA LEU A 362 -4.99 -6.62 18.23
C LEU A 362 -3.48 -6.61 18.53
N LEU A 363 -3.04 -5.92 19.58
CA LEU A 363 -1.64 -5.88 20.01
C LEU A 363 -1.11 -7.22 20.52
N PHE A 364 -1.99 -8.16 20.84
CA PHE A 364 -1.65 -9.51 21.32
C PHE A 364 -1.95 -10.58 20.27
N LEU A 365 -2.76 -10.26 19.26
CA LEU A 365 -3.15 -11.17 18.18
C LEU A 365 -2.11 -11.14 17.06
N GLY A 366 -1.21 -12.11 17.06
CA GLY A 366 -0.28 -12.31 15.96
C GLY A 366 0.65 -13.49 16.18
N CYS A 367 1.31 -13.91 15.11
CA CYS A 367 2.24 -15.02 15.17
C CYS A 367 3.57 -14.68 15.84
N PRO A 368 4.23 -15.66 16.50
CA PRO A 368 5.59 -15.50 16.95
C PRO A 368 6.54 -15.30 15.76
N THR A 369 7.72 -14.75 16.03
CA THR A 369 8.78 -14.59 15.04
C THR A 369 9.26 -15.97 14.56
N GLN A 370 9.37 -16.13 13.24
CA GLN A 370 9.87 -17.35 12.61
C GLN A 370 11.25 -17.74 13.16
N ARG A 371 11.48 -19.05 13.35
CA ARG A 371 12.79 -19.57 13.75
C ARG A 371 13.65 -19.74 12.51
N VAL A 372 14.50 -18.75 12.25
CA VAL A 372 15.41 -18.71 11.12
C VAL A 372 16.82 -18.94 11.64
N ALA A 373 17.44 -20.03 11.22
CA ALA A 373 18.80 -20.40 11.61
C ALA A 373 19.80 -19.31 11.21
N GLY A 374 20.62 -18.88 12.16
CA GLY A 374 21.64 -17.85 11.93
C GLY A 374 21.08 -16.42 11.79
N VAL A 375 19.81 -16.20 12.16
CA VAL A 375 19.18 -14.87 12.16
C VAL A 375 18.41 -14.64 13.46
N THR A 376 17.37 -15.41 13.71
CA THR A 376 16.51 -15.31 14.91
C THR A 376 16.67 -16.51 15.84
N TYR A 377 17.20 -17.63 15.33
CA TYR A 377 17.46 -18.84 16.09
C TYR A 377 18.96 -19.19 15.98
N TRP A 378 19.59 -19.29 17.16
CA TRP A 378 20.98 -19.68 17.34
C TRP A 378 20.98 -20.88 18.28
N ASP A 379 21.56 -22.01 17.85
CA ASP A 379 21.65 -23.16 18.73
C ASP A 379 22.66 -22.87 19.87
N SER A 380 22.32 -23.34 21.06
CA SER A 380 22.98 -23.00 22.35
C SER A 380 24.39 -23.56 22.54
N SER A 381 24.98 -24.20 21.53
CA SER A 381 26.40 -24.56 21.50
C SER A 381 27.23 -23.36 21.04
N GLY A 382 27.70 -22.55 22.00
CA GLY A 382 28.24 -21.22 21.76
C GLY A 382 29.49 -21.14 20.86
N PHE A 383 29.47 -20.21 19.90
CA PHE A 383 30.35 -19.04 19.78
C PHE A 383 29.98 -18.25 18.49
N GLY A 384 29.51 -17.00 18.63
CA GLY A 384 29.51 -15.96 17.59
C GLY A 384 28.38 -15.94 16.52
N PRO A 385 28.16 -14.79 15.84
CA PRO A 385 26.94 -14.50 15.07
C PRO A 385 26.97 -14.85 13.57
N HIS A 386 27.96 -15.61 13.06
CA HIS A 386 28.20 -15.62 11.61
C HIS A 386 28.46 -16.97 10.91
N SER A 387 28.33 -18.12 11.57
CA SER A 387 28.40 -19.39 10.85
C SER A 387 27.74 -20.51 11.63
N LEU A 388 26.73 -21.14 11.03
CA LEU A 388 26.37 -22.48 11.46
C LEU A 388 27.56 -23.40 11.15
N GLU A 389 28.19 -23.97 12.17
CA GLU A 389 29.36 -24.85 12.02
C GLU A 389 29.09 -26.00 11.04
N CYS A 390 27.84 -26.50 11.02
CA CYS A 390 27.38 -27.56 10.12
C CYS A 390 27.43 -27.19 8.62
N SER A 391 27.41 -25.90 8.27
CA SER A 391 27.56 -25.41 6.90
C SER A 391 28.85 -24.62 6.66
N ALA A 392 29.78 -24.60 7.63
CA ALA A 392 31.07 -23.92 7.48
C ALA A 392 31.94 -24.49 6.35
N GLN A 393 31.75 -25.77 6.03
CA GLN A 393 32.41 -26.44 4.90
C GLN A 393 31.80 -26.03 3.54
N CYS A 394 30.64 -25.39 3.55
CA CYS A 394 29.93 -24.88 2.40
C CYS A 394 30.28 -23.39 2.22
N ARG A 395 30.95 -22.99 1.13
CA ARG A 395 31.19 -21.57 0.83
C ARG A 395 29.93 -20.92 0.23
N CYS A 396 28.90 -20.72 1.06
CA CYS A 396 27.62 -20.18 0.62
C CYS A 396 27.68 -18.67 0.33
N PRO A 397 27.00 -18.19 -0.73
CA PRO A 397 26.95 -16.76 -1.04
C PRO A 397 26.10 -16.00 -0.01
N GLU A 398 26.66 -14.92 0.57
CA GLU A 398 25.94 -14.08 1.56
C GLU A 398 24.66 -13.43 1.01
N THR A 399 24.59 -13.20 -0.32
CA THR A 399 23.43 -12.60 -0.98
C THR A 399 22.36 -13.61 -1.38
N GLY A 400 22.66 -14.91 -1.32
CA GLY A 400 21.75 -16.01 -1.71
C GLY A 400 20.44 -15.95 -0.92
N PHE A 401 19.31 -16.13 -1.62
CA PHE A 401 17.99 -16.19 -0.98
C PHE A 401 17.10 -17.18 -1.71
N ASN A 402 16.91 -18.31 -1.07
CA ASN A 402 16.07 -19.41 -1.54
C ASN A 402 15.62 -20.18 -0.30
N PRO A 403 14.68 -19.62 0.47
CA PRO A 403 14.38 -20.14 1.79
C PRO A 403 13.84 -21.58 1.73
N VAL A 404 14.28 -22.38 2.70
CA VAL A 404 13.88 -23.79 2.85
C VAL A 404 13.50 -24.06 4.29
N CYS A 405 12.53 -24.96 4.46
CA CYS A 405 12.09 -25.42 5.76
C CYS A 405 12.65 -26.80 6.08
N GLY A 406 13.44 -26.93 7.13
CA GLY A 406 13.94 -28.21 7.63
C GLY A 406 12.81 -29.08 8.20
N SER A 407 13.02 -30.41 8.23
CA SER A 407 12.09 -31.35 8.87
C SER A 407 11.93 -31.13 10.38
N ASP A 408 12.86 -30.40 10.99
CA ASP A 408 12.84 -29.92 12.38
C ASP A 408 11.98 -28.66 12.59
N GLY A 409 11.44 -28.08 11.53
CA GLY A 409 10.64 -26.85 11.58
C GLY A 409 11.47 -25.57 11.70
N VAL A 410 12.77 -25.63 11.44
CA VAL A 410 13.66 -24.46 11.37
C VAL A 410 13.82 -24.01 9.93
N GLU A 411 13.68 -22.70 9.69
CA GLU A 411 13.86 -22.11 8.36
C GLU A 411 15.32 -21.70 8.13
N PHE A 412 15.82 -21.93 6.92
CA PHE A 412 17.15 -21.53 6.48
C PHE A 412 17.05 -20.59 5.29
N THR A 413 17.97 -19.64 5.17
CA THR A 413 17.95 -18.58 4.12
C THR A 413 18.20 -19.13 2.72
N SER A 414 18.88 -20.28 2.61
CA SER A 414 19.20 -21.00 1.38
C SER A 414 19.41 -22.50 1.63
N PRO A 415 19.32 -23.36 0.59
CA PRO A 415 19.66 -24.78 0.73
C PRO A 415 21.14 -24.98 1.12
N CYS A 416 22.04 -24.12 0.62
CA CYS A 416 23.46 -24.13 1.00
C CYS A 416 23.64 -23.86 2.50
N SER A 417 22.96 -22.85 3.06
CA SER A 417 23.04 -22.56 4.50
C SER A 417 22.49 -23.68 5.39
N ALA A 418 21.56 -24.48 4.85
CA ALA A 418 21.07 -25.72 5.49
C ALA A 418 22.02 -26.91 5.30
N GLY A 419 23.09 -26.75 4.51
CA GLY A 419 24.07 -27.80 4.22
C GLY A 419 23.56 -28.87 3.25
N CYS A 420 22.52 -28.60 2.47
CA CYS A 420 21.90 -29.59 1.59
C CYS A 420 22.80 -29.93 0.40
N SER A 421 23.04 -31.22 0.15
CA SER A 421 23.91 -31.71 -0.92
C SER A 421 23.15 -32.13 -2.18
N SER A 422 21.85 -32.40 -2.07
CA SER A 422 21.03 -32.92 -3.18
C SER A 422 19.64 -32.28 -3.21
N ALA A 423 19.10 -32.12 -4.41
CA ALA A 423 17.75 -31.63 -4.66
C ALA A 423 16.99 -32.62 -5.55
N HIS A 424 15.83 -33.07 -5.09
CA HIS A 424 14.93 -33.94 -5.85
C HIS A 424 13.86 -33.09 -6.52
N SER A 425 13.67 -33.25 -7.83
CA SER A 425 12.70 -32.48 -8.63
C SER A 425 11.58 -33.35 -9.20
N HIS A 426 10.41 -32.75 -9.41
CA HIS A 426 9.32 -33.33 -10.19
C HIS A 426 9.66 -33.34 -11.69
N ALA A 427 8.96 -34.19 -12.46
CA ALA A 427 9.03 -34.22 -13.92
C ALA A 427 8.69 -32.86 -14.60
N ALA A 428 8.02 -31.96 -13.88
CA ALA A 428 7.69 -30.59 -14.30
C ALA A 428 8.78 -29.55 -13.95
N GLY A 429 9.95 -29.95 -13.45
CA GLY A 429 11.08 -29.05 -13.15
C GLY A 429 11.02 -28.31 -11.80
N SER A 430 9.96 -28.48 -11.00
CA SER A 430 9.88 -27.94 -9.65
C SER A 430 10.63 -28.82 -8.64
N ILE A 431 11.36 -28.20 -7.71
CA ILE A 431 12.05 -28.94 -6.64
C ILE A 431 11.00 -29.44 -5.64
N LEU A 432 10.99 -30.73 -5.35
CA LEU A 432 10.12 -31.37 -4.38
C LEU A 432 10.70 -31.23 -2.97
N ASN A 433 11.93 -31.71 -2.77
CA ASN A 433 12.63 -31.75 -1.48
C ASN A 433 14.14 -31.65 -1.69
N TYR A 434 14.83 -31.15 -0.67
CA TYR A 434 16.27 -31.19 -0.52
C TYR A 434 16.66 -32.27 0.49
N SER A 435 17.80 -32.92 0.27
CA SER A 435 18.30 -34.02 1.08
C SER A 435 19.79 -33.90 1.38
N GLY A 436 20.20 -34.61 2.42
CA GLY A 436 21.58 -34.56 2.92
C GLY A 436 21.93 -33.18 3.44
N CYS A 437 20.99 -32.54 4.14
CA CYS A 437 21.18 -31.24 4.79
C CYS A 437 21.82 -31.44 6.16
N SER A 438 23.10 -31.09 6.31
CA SER A 438 23.88 -31.30 7.54
C SER A 438 23.40 -30.47 8.73
N CYS A 439 22.71 -29.36 8.49
CA CYS A 439 22.23 -28.44 9.53
C CYS A 439 20.80 -28.73 10.01
N VAL A 440 20.11 -29.69 9.42
CA VAL A 440 18.73 -30.04 9.78
C VAL A 440 18.74 -31.18 10.79
N ALA A 441 18.11 -30.98 11.95
CA ALA A 441 18.02 -32.03 12.96
C ALA A 441 17.02 -33.12 12.54
N GLY A 442 17.51 -34.34 12.31
CA GLY A 442 16.66 -35.51 12.01
C GLY A 442 17.38 -36.61 11.23
N PRO A 443 16.85 -37.86 11.23
CA PRO A 443 17.53 -39.05 10.69
C PRO A 443 17.79 -39.03 9.18
N ALA A 444 17.14 -38.12 8.44
CA ALA A 444 17.26 -38.02 6.97
C ALA A 444 17.71 -36.64 6.46
N GLY A 445 17.86 -35.63 7.34
CA GLY A 445 18.28 -34.27 6.96
C GLY A 445 17.51 -33.71 5.76
N LEU A 446 16.18 -33.74 5.82
CA LEU A 446 15.28 -33.35 4.73
C LEU A 446 14.81 -31.90 4.90
N ALA A 447 14.79 -31.14 3.81
CA ALA A 447 14.21 -29.80 3.78
C ALA A 447 13.25 -29.62 2.60
N ARG A 448 12.17 -28.85 2.81
CA ARG A 448 11.18 -28.50 1.79
C ARG A 448 11.44 -27.09 1.25
N PRO A 449 11.18 -26.82 -0.04
CA PRO A 449 11.28 -25.47 -0.58
C PRO A 449 10.21 -24.54 0.03
N GLY A 450 10.59 -23.27 0.25
CA GLY A 450 9.71 -22.25 0.82
C GLY A 450 9.89 -22.08 2.33
N ALA A 451 9.14 -21.13 2.89
CA ALA A 451 9.14 -20.84 4.31
C ALA A 451 8.45 -21.95 5.12
N CYS A 452 8.79 -22.08 6.42
CA CYS A 452 8.16 -23.09 7.28
C CYS A 452 6.67 -22.83 7.57
N GLY A 453 6.15 -21.65 7.20
CA GLY A 453 4.79 -21.25 7.52
C GLY A 453 4.58 -21.03 9.02
N THR A 454 3.39 -20.62 9.42
CA THR A 454 3.09 -20.28 10.82
C THR A 454 1.97 -21.16 11.39
N SER A 455 2.17 -21.71 12.60
CA SER A 455 1.17 -22.54 13.31
C SER A 455 0.00 -21.76 13.93
N CYS A 456 -0.10 -20.46 13.69
CA CYS A 456 -1.02 -19.50 14.32
C CYS A 456 -2.08 -18.97 13.34
N SER A 457 -2.38 -19.72 12.27
CA SER A 457 -3.44 -19.39 11.31
C SER A 457 -4.81 -19.20 11.98
N HIS A 458 -5.08 -19.86 13.11
CA HIS A 458 -6.32 -19.71 13.88
C HIS A 458 -6.51 -18.28 14.46
N LEU A 459 -5.44 -17.51 14.64
CA LEU A 459 -5.50 -16.13 15.14
C LEU A 459 -5.89 -15.10 14.06
N LEU A 460 -5.85 -15.50 12.78
CA LEU A 460 -6.20 -14.63 11.67
C LEU A 460 -7.67 -14.19 11.71
N VAL A 461 -8.59 -15.13 11.91
CA VAL A 461 -10.04 -14.82 11.89
C VAL A 461 -10.43 -13.86 13.02
N PRO A 462 -10.03 -14.09 14.29
CA PRO A 462 -10.23 -13.11 15.36
C PRO A 462 -9.64 -11.73 15.05
N PHE A 463 -8.43 -11.68 14.47
CA PHE A 463 -7.79 -10.43 14.07
C PHE A 463 -8.62 -9.68 13.02
N VAL A 464 -9.09 -10.37 11.98
CA VAL A 464 -9.91 -9.76 10.92
C VAL A 464 -11.23 -9.24 11.48
N VAL A 465 -11.91 -10.01 12.33
CA VAL A 465 -13.17 -9.59 12.95
C VAL A 465 -12.98 -8.35 13.83
N LEU A 466 -11.97 -8.35 14.69
CA LEU A 466 -11.70 -7.22 15.58
C LEU A 466 -11.22 -5.97 14.84
N SER A 467 -10.36 -6.14 13.83
CA SER A 467 -9.90 -5.01 13.01
C SER A 467 -11.05 -4.40 12.19
N CYS A 468 -11.96 -5.22 11.66
CA CYS A 468 -13.17 -4.74 11.00
C CYS A 468 -14.11 -4.03 11.98
N LEU A 469 -14.34 -4.59 13.17
CA LEU A 469 -15.15 -3.97 14.22
C LEU A 469 -14.58 -2.61 14.64
N ALA A 470 -13.27 -2.52 14.89
CA ALA A 470 -12.60 -1.26 15.19
C ALA A 470 -12.77 -0.24 14.05
N GLY A 471 -12.63 -0.68 12.79
CA GLY A 471 -12.89 0.14 11.61
C GLY A 471 -14.32 0.69 11.54
N ILE A 472 -15.34 -0.14 11.82
CA ILE A 472 -16.75 0.27 11.88
C ILE A 472 -16.98 1.32 12.97
N LEU A 473 -16.42 1.10 14.17
CA LEU A 473 -16.57 2.01 15.31
C LEU A 473 -15.90 3.37 15.05
N ALA A 474 -14.67 3.36 14.51
CA ALA A 474 -13.96 4.58 14.11
C ALA A 474 -14.74 5.37 13.06
N SER A 475 -15.19 4.69 12.00
CA SER A 475 -15.89 5.32 10.88
C SER A 475 -17.30 5.81 11.21
N THR A 476 -17.95 5.26 12.25
CA THR A 476 -19.22 5.80 12.79
C THR A 476 -19.08 7.25 13.26
N SER A 477 -17.89 7.66 13.70
CA SER A 477 -17.62 9.02 14.15
C SER A 477 -17.35 10.01 13.00
N HIS A 478 -17.14 9.52 11.77
CA HIS A 478 -16.76 10.35 10.61
C HIS A 478 -17.86 11.36 10.25
N THR A 479 -19.09 10.89 10.03
CA THR A 479 -20.23 11.74 9.62
C THR A 479 -20.61 12.77 10.71
N PRO A 480 -20.73 12.40 12.00
CA PRO A 480 -20.94 13.38 13.07
C PRO A 480 -19.83 14.42 13.18
N SER A 481 -18.55 14.02 13.02
CA SER A 481 -17.41 14.96 13.05
C SER A 481 -17.48 15.98 11.91
N PHE A 482 -17.81 15.54 10.70
CA PHE A 482 -18.00 16.44 9.56
C PHE A 482 -19.17 17.42 9.78
N MET A 483 -20.26 16.94 10.38
CA MET A 483 -21.41 17.79 10.70
C MET A 483 -21.15 18.78 11.84
N LEU A 484 -20.27 18.45 12.80
CA LEU A 484 -19.81 19.40 13.82
C LEU A 484 -19.11 20.59 13.19
N ILE A 485 -18.23 20.36 12.20
CA ILE A 485 -17.56 21.42 11.44
C ILE A 485 -18.60 22.33 10.78
N LEU A 486 -19.49 21.75 9.97
CA LEU A 486 -20.51 22.51 9.25
C LEU A 486 -21.49 23.27 10.16
N ARG A 487 -21.78 22.78 11.36
CA ARG A 487 -22.70 23.44 12.31
C ARG A 487 -22.00 24.45 13.23
N SER A 488 -20.68 24.38 13.36
CA SER A 488 -19.88 25.28 14.22
C SER A 488 -19.45 26.57 13.54
N ILE A 489 -19.58 26.65 12.21
CA ILE A 489 -19.05 27.74 11.38
C ILE A 489 -20.19 28.53 10.74
N GLN A 490 -19.99 29.84 10.59
CA GLN A 490 -20.94 30.74 9.95
C GLN A 490 -21.24 30.26 8.52
N PRO A 491 -22.49 30.37 8.02
CA PRO A 491 -22.89 29.91 6.69
C PRO A 491 -21.96 30.36 5.56
N GLU A 492 -21.48 31.60 5.64
CA GLU A 492 -20.57 32.23 4.67
C GLU A 492 -19.18 31.57 4.61
N ASP A 493 -18.73 30.94 5.71
CA ASP A 493 -17.39 30.37 5.86
C ASP A 493 -17.34 28.84 5.67
N LYS A 494 -18.50 28.16 5.55
CA LYS A 494 -18.58 26.69 5.58
C LYS A 494 -17.77 26.01 4.47
N SER A 495 -17.95 26.45 3.23
CA SER A 495 -17.25 25.89 2.06
C SER A 495 -15.74 26.08 2.17
N PHE A 496 -15.33 27.25 2.66
CA PHE A 496 -13.94 27.60 2.88
C PHE A 496 -13.30 26.77 4.00
N ALA A 497 -14.01 26.58 5.12
CA ALA A 497 -13.56 25.74 6.22
C ALA A 497 -13.41 24.26 5.81
N VAL A 498 -14.34 23.72 5.02
CA VAL A 498 -14.21 22.36 4.47
C VAL A 498 -12.97 22.26 3.56
N GLY A 499 -12.69 23.27 2.76
CA GLY A 499 -11.46 23.34 1.96
C GLY A 499 -10.18 23.31 2.80
N ILE A 500 -10.13 24.09 3.89
CA ILE A 500 -9.02 24.10 4.84
C ILE A 500 -8.86 22.73 5.52
N GLN A 501 -9.96 22.11 5.95
CA GLN A 501 -9.95 20.78 6.54
C GLN A 501 -9.31 19.76 5.60
N PHE A 502 -9.72 19.67 4.33
CA PHE A 502 -9.12 18.73 3.36
C PHE A 502 -7.64 19.02 3.12
N MET A 503 -7.24 20.29 3.03
CA MET A 503 -5.83 20.67 2.91
C MET A 503 -5.02 20.19 4.13
N LEU A 504 -5.52 20.42 5.35
CA LEU A 504 -4.86 19.98 6.58
C LEU A 504 -4.78 18.45 6.69
N LEU A 505 -5.84 17.73 6.29
CA LEU A 505 -5.82 16.26 6.24
C LEU A 505 -4.72 15.76 5.29
N ARG A 506 -4.53 16.40 4.14
CA ARG A 506 -3.47 16.00 3.20
C ARG A 506 -2.08 16.25 3.75
N VAL A 507 -1.83 17.47 4.22
CA VAL A 507 -0.51 17.92 4.68
C VAL A 507 -0.09 17.23 5.98
N LEU A 508 -1.01 17.11 6.94
CA LEU A 508 -0.69 16.62 8.28
C LEU A 508 -0.95 15.13 8.49
N ALA A 509 -1.76 14.50 7.63
CA ALA A 509 -2.11 13.08 7.76
C ALA A 509 -1.61 12.24 6.59
N TRP A 510 -2.08 12.51 5.37
CA TRP A 510 -1.80 11.63 4.23
C TRP A 510 -0.35 11.74 3.71
N MET A 511 0.29 12.90 3.84
CA MET A 511 1.72 13.05 3.52
C MET A 511 2.62 12.31 4.52
N PRO A 512 2.61 12.63 5.83
CA PRO A 512 3.53 12.03 6.78
C PRO A 512 3.13 10.61 7.21
N GLY A 513 1.84 10.26 7.20
CA GLY A 513 1.33 8.99 7.74
C GLY A 513 2.04 7.76 7.17
N PRO A 514 2.02 7.53 5.85
CA PRO A 514 2.73 6.42 5.22
C PRO A 514 4.25 6.45 5.49
N VAL A 515 4.90 7.62 5.47
CA VAL A 515 6.34 7.73 5.73
C VAL A 515 6.69 7.30 7.16
N LEU A 516 5.89 7.73 8.14
CA LEU A 516 6.08 7.39 9.55
C LEU A 516 5.85 5.90 9.81
N TYR A 517 4.76 5.33 9.27
CA TYR A 517 4.49 3.90 9.38
C TYR A 517 5.58 3.06 8.69
N GLY A 518 6.02 3.48 7.50
CA GLY A 518 7.13 2.83 6.79
C GLY A 518 8.43 2.85 7.59
N SER A 519 8.77 4.00 8.18
CA SER A 519 9.94 4.11 9.06
C SER A 519 9.81 3.23 10.31
N ALA A 520 8.63 3.16 10.92
CA ALA A 520 8.37 2.31 12.09
C ALA A 520 8.52 0.82 11.75
N ILE A 521 7.98 0.39 10.61
CA ILE A 521 8.13 -0.98 10.09
C ILE A 521 9.60 -1.33 9.87
N ASP A 522 10.38 -0.42 9.30
CA ASP A 522 11.80 -0.65 9.01
C ASP A 522 12.62 -0.87 10.31
N THR A 523 12.18 -0.32 11.46
CA THR A 523 12.82 -0.60 12.76
C THR A 523 12.67 -2.04 13.24
N ALA A 524 11.66 -2.77 12.75
CA ALA A 524 11.43 -4.17 13.08
C ALA A 524 12.18 -5.15 12.17
N CYS A 525 12.99 -4.65 11.23
CA CYS A 525 13.76 -5.49 10.33
C CYS A 525 14.95 -6.16 11.03
N VAL A 526 15.03 -7.48 10.92
CA VAL A 526 16.14 -8.29 11.48
C VAL A 526 17.18 -8.60 10.41
N LEU A 527 16.75 -8.91 9.16
CA LEU A 527 17.66 -9.18 8.05
C LEU A 527 17.35 -8.30 6.84
N TRP A 528 18.27 -7.37 6.56
CA TRP A 528 18.23 -6.52 5.38
C TRP A 528 18.84 -7.22 4.16
N GLU A 529 18.21 -7.11 3.00
CA GLU A 529 18.87 -7.40 1.73
C GLU A 529 19.97 -6.35 1.48
N ARG A 530 21.14 -6.80 1.01
CA ARG A 530 22.22 -5.92 0.56
C ARG A 530 22.32 -5.98 -0.96
N ARG A 531 22.17 -4.82 -1.61
CA ARG A 531 22.48 -4.64 -3.03
C ARG A 531 23.58 -3.58 -3.13
N CYS A 532 24.75 -3.96 -3.63
CA CYS A 532 25.88 -3.04 -3.77
C CYS A 532 26.25 -2.31 -2.48
N GLU A 533 26.40 -3.07 -1.40
CA GLU A 533 26.74 -2.56 -0.05
C GLU A 533 25.71 -1.59 0.55
N ARG A 534 24.59 -1.33 -0.12
CA ARG A 534 23.47 -0.54 0.39
C ARG A 534 22.35 -1.44 0.92
N ARG A 535 21.65 -0.94 1.95
CA ARG A 535 20.43 -1.58 2.48
C ARG A 535 19.30 -1.46 1.47
N ALA A 536 18.67 -2.59 1.15
CA ALA A 536 17.56 -2.70 0.22
C ALA A 536 16.28 -3.12 0.97
N ALA A 537 15.44 -4.00 0.40
CA ALA A 537 14.24 -4.48 1.06
C ALA A 537 14.57 -5.38 2.27
N CYS A 538 13.73 -5.33 3.30
CA CYS A 538 13.86 -6.23 4.44
C CYS A 538 13.32 -7.64 4.10
N ARG A 539 14.12 -8.67 4.39
CA ARG A 539 13.77 -10.08 4.16
C ARG A 539 13.02 -10.69 5.34
N TYR A 540 13.52 -10.48 6.56
CA TYR A 540 12.91 -10.98 7.80
C TYR A 540 12.67 -9.87 8.81
N TYR A 541 11.50 -9.94 9.44
CA TYR A 541 11.05 -9.02 10.49
C TYR A 541 10.92 -9.76 11.82
N ASP A 542 11.13 -9.05 12.92
CA ASP A 542 10.69 -9.50 14.23
C ASP A 542 9.19 -9.25 14.35
N ASN A 543 8.40 -10.31 14.27
CA ASN A 543 6.93 -10.25 14.31
C ASN A 543 6.39 -9.67 15.63
N THR A 544 7.14 -9.77 16.73
CA THR A 544 6.71 -9.19 18.02
C THR A 544 6.89 -7.69 18.00
N LEU A 545 8.07 -7.22 17.59
CA LEU A 545 8.34 -5.79 17.46
C LEU A 545 7.45 -5.16 16.38
N PHE A 546 7.28 -5.84 15.25
CA PHE A 546 6.45 -5.41 14.13
C PHE A 546 4.97 -5.27 14.48
N ARG A 547 4.44 -6.07 15.42
CA ARG A 547 3.07 -5.94 15.93
C ARG A 547 2.87 -4.75 16.87
N HIS A 548 3.92 -4.33 17.59
CA HIS A 548 3.84 -3.25 18.57
C HIS A 548 4.16 -1.86 17.99
N ARG A 549 4.72 -1.80 16.79
CA ARG A 549 5.00 -0.57 16.04
C ARG A 549 3.84 -0.22 15.13
#